data_AF-A0A917ZI04-F1
#
_entry.id   AF-A0A917ZI04-F1
#
_cell.length_a   1.000
_cell.length_b   1.000
_cell.length_c   1.000
_cell.angle_alpha   90.00
_cell.angle_beta   90.00
_cell.angle_gamma   90.00
#
_symmetry.space_group_name_H-M   'P 1'
#
loop_
_entity.id
_entity.type
_entity.pdbx_description
1 polymer ?
#
loop_
_entity_poly.entity_id
_entity_poly.type
_entity_poly.pdbx_seq_one_letter_code
_entity_poly.pdbx_strand_id
1 'polypeptide(L)'
;MQRFRSMSIAEFWTLIEQSRGETQTKVDRVNWLKRQLQNRGMEAVLDFWMWLCITRERVNTWDMFGAFYNVFNIGSSDRFMDFQYWLIGLGKKDFDTIAIEPDSLISFSRIRHLIDLDAAWSPSDRESGWSAETSPYFGALASVAFDTYEALTGSDSSHLSEEVRASRGVEFGSAYDFNGEEWNVDDPSEVRDRLPRIFEYIQECS
;
A
#
# COMPACT_ATOMS: atom_id res chain seq x y z
N MET A 1 -28.06 2.28 -14.74
CA MET A 1 -27.22 3.20 -15.53
C MET A 1 -25.78 2.83 -15.31
N GLN A 2 -25.04 2.48 -16.36
CA GLN A 2 -23.60 2.29 -16.28
C GLN A 2 -22.97 3.67 -16.05
N ARG A 3 -22.37 3.89 -14.87
CA ARG A 3 -21.72 5.17 -14.54
C ARG A 3 -20.38 5.25 -15.26
N PHE A 4 -20.12 6.36 -15.93
CA PHE A 4 -18.90 6.57 -16.72
C PHE A 4 -17.69 6.79 -15.80
N ARG A 5 -16.54 6.22 -16.17
CA ARG A 5 -15.26 6.49 -15.51
C ARG A 5 -14.87 7.96 -15.72
N SER A 6 -14.62 8.63 -14.61
CA SER A 6 -14.19 10.03 -14.50
C SER A 6 -12.68 10.20 -14.34
N MET A 7 -11.99 9.17 -13.81
CA MET A 7 -10.53 9.17 -13.63
C MET A 7 -9.89 7.98 -14.36
N SER A 8 -8.89 8.28 -15.17
CA SER A 8 -8.00 7.30 -15.79
C SER A 8 -6.85 6.89 -14.86
N ILE A 9 -6.20 5.76 -15.16
CA ILE A 9 -5.02 5.32 -14.40
C ILE A 9 -3.86 6.33 -14.45
N ALA A 10 -3.73 7.09 -15.54
CA ALA A 10 -2.71 8.14 -15.65
C ALA A 10 -3.00 9.31 -14.70
N GLU A 11 -4.27 9.71 -14.58
CA GLU A 11 -4.70 10.74 -13.65
C GLU A 11 -4.58 10.29 -12.20
N PHE A 12 -4.87 9.02 -11.91
CA PHE A 12 -4.63 8.42 -10.60
C PHE A 12 -3.16 8.57 -10.19
N TRP A 13 -2.22 8.12 -11.03
CA TRP A 13 -0.78 8.27 -10.74
C TRP A 13 -0.36 9.72 -10.60
N THR A 14 -0.87 10.60 -11.48
CA THR A 14 -0.60 12.04 -11.39
C THR A 14 -1.04 12.60 -10.03
N LEU A 15 -2.21 12.21 -9.54
CA LEU A 15 -2.72 12.66 -8.23
C LEU A 15 -1.85 12.16 -7.07
N ILE A 16 -1.43 10.89 -7.10
CA ILE A 16 -0.52 10.31 -6.10
C ILE A 16 0.82 11.04 -6.08
N GLU A 17 1.40 11.32 -7.25
CA GLU A 17 2.72 11.96 -7.37
C GLU A 17 2.67 13.44 -7.00
N GLN A 18 1.61 14.17 -7.40
CA GLN A 18 1.40 15.57 -7.00
C GLN A 18 1.25 15.70 -5.49
N SER A 19 0.49 14.82 -4.84
CA SER A 19 0.29 14.88 -3.38
C SER A 19 1.61 14.84 -2.60
N ARG A 20 2.65 14.19 -3.14
CA ARG A 20 3.98 14.13 -2.52
C ARG A 20 4.76 15.45 -2.67
N GLY A 21 4.57 16.18 -3.77
CA GLY A 21 5.21 17.48 -3.99
C GLY A 21 4.54 18.62 -3.23
N GLU A 22 3.23 18.54 -3.05
CA GLU A 22 2.40 19.59 -2.42
C GLU A 22 2.37 19.52 -0.89
N THR A 23 2.96 18.49 -0.28
CA THR A 23 2.82 18.24 1.16
C THR A 23 4.14 17.85 1.83
N GLN A 24 4.26 18.19 3.11
CA GLN A 24 5.47 17.93 3.89
C GLN A 24 5.30 16.74 4.85
N THR A 25 4.07 16.49 5.31
CA THR A 25 3.76 15.41 6.25
C THR A 25 2.79 14.39 5.64
N LYS A 26 2.76 13.18 6.21
CA LYS A 26 1.80 12.13 5.81
C LYS A 26 0.35 12.60 5.99
N VAL A 27 0.07 13.29 7.10
CA VAL A 27 -1.25 13.84 7.42
C VAL A 27 -1.68 14.88 6.40
N ASP A 28 -0.79 15.80 6.04
CA ASP A 28 -1.07 16.80 5.00
C ASP A 28 -1.36 16.14 3.66
N ARG A 29 -0.59 15.10 3.30
CA ARG A 29 -0.79 14.33 2.07
C ARG A 29 -2.18 13.72 2.00
N VAL A 30 -2.62 13.04 3.05
CA VAL A 30 -3.96 12.43 3.15
C VAL A 30 -5.03 13.52 3.03
N ASN A 31 -4.90 14.61 3.80
CA ASN A 31 -5.86 15.71 3.76
C ASN A 31 -5.93 16.40 2.40
N TRP A 32 -4.79 16.55 1.72
CA TRP A 32 -4.74 17.10 0.36
C TRP A 32 -5.48 16.19 -0.63
N LEU A 33 -5.20 14.88 -0.61
CA LEU A 33 -5.87 13.92 -1.49
C LEU A 33 -7.39 13.89 -1.25
N LYS A 34 -7.82 13.88 0.02
CA LYS A 34 -9.25 13.96 0.39
C LYS A 34 -9.91 15.18 -0.21
N ARG A 35 -9.31 16.38 -0.07
CA ARG A 35 -9.84 17.61 -0.68
C ARG A 35 -9.93 17.53 -2.21
N GLN A 36 -8.92 16.97 -2.86
CA GLN A 36 -8.93 16.82 -4.33
C GLN A 36 -10.06 15.90 -4.79
N LEU A 37 -10.28 14.78 -4.10
CA LEU A 37 -11.36 13.85 -4.43
C LEU A 37 -12.74 14.45 -4.13
N GLN A 38 -12.91 15.12 -2.98
CA GLN A 38 -14.15 15.83 -2.64
C GLN A 38 -14.56 16.83 -3.72
N ASN A 39 -13.60 17.62 -4.22
CA ASN A 39 -13.85 18.62 -5.27
C ASN A 39 -14.23 17.98 -6.62
N ARG A 40 -13.77 16.76 -6.90
CA ARG A 40 -14.10 16.01 -8.13
C ARG A 40 -15.40 15.20 -8.01
N GLY A 41 -15.88 15.00 -6.79
CA GLY A 41 -17.14 14.31 -6.50
C GLY A 41 -17.05 12.79 -6.51
N MET A 42 -18.22 12.16 -6.35
CA MET A 42 -18.34 10.74 -6.02
C MET A 42 -17.75 9.79 -7.06
N GLU A 43 -17.90 10.07 -8.36
CA GLU A 43 -17.34 9.18 -9.41
C GLU A 43 -15.81 9.10 -9.33
N ALA A 44 -15.14 10.19 -8.94
CA ALA A 44 -13.70 10.21 -8.79
C ALA A 44 -13.23 9.40 -7.57
N VAL A 45 -14.03 9.36 -6.50
CA VAL A 45 -13.75 8.50 -5.33
C VAL A 45 -13.85 7.03 -5.70
N LEU A 46 -14.91 6.64 -6.41
CA LEU A 46 -15.10 5.27 -6.90
C LEU A 46 -13.96 4.85 -7.83
N ASP A 47 -13.58 5.72 -8.78
CA ASP A 47 -12.47 5.42 -9.69
C ASP A 47 -11.12 5.39 -8.99
N PHE A 48 -10.89 6.27 -8.01
CA PHE A 48 -9.66 6.27 -7.21
C PHE A 48 -9.51 4.96 -6.43
N TRP A 49 -10.58 4.52 -5.74
CA TRP A 49 -10.57 3.23 -5.02
C TRP A 49 -10.34 2.06 -5.98
N MET A 50 -11.07 2.03 -7.11
CA MET A 50 -10.90 1.02 -8.14
C MET A 50 -9.44 0.93 -8.63
N TRP A 51 -8.81 2.06 -8.98
CA TRP A 51 -7.42 2.06 -9.44
C TRP A 51 -6.44 1.69 -8.34
N LEU A 52 -6.70 2.08 -7.10
CA LEU A 52 -5.90 1.68 -5.95
C LEU A 52 -5.93 0.15 -5.77
N CYS A 53 -7.11 -0.47 -5.82
CA CYS A 53 -7.26 -1.93 -5.74
C CYS A 53 -6.64 -2.66 -6.94
N ILE A 54 -6.90 -2.22 -8.18
CA ILE A 54 -6.29 -2.82 -9.38
C ILE A 54 -4.77 -2.73 -9.33
N THR A 55 -4.23 -1.61 -8.88
CA THR A 55 -2.78 -1.41 -8.77
C THR A 55 -2.20 -2.31 -7.68
N ARG A 56 -2.87 -2.43 -6.53
CA ARG A 56 -2.48 -3.31 -5.43
C ARG A 56 -2.32 -4.76 -5.88
N GLU A 57 -3.21 -5.28 -6.73
CA GLU A 57 -3.11 -6.68 -7.20
C GLU A 57 -1.77 -7.02 -7.87
N ARG A 58 -1.07 -6.03 -8.45
CA ARG A 58 0.23 -6.22 -9.08
C ARG A 58 1.35 -6.59 -8.10
N VAL A 59 1.15 -6.31 -6.82
CA VAL A 59 2.07 -6.63 -5.72
C VAL A 59 1.42 -7.59 -4.72
N ASN A 60 0.28 -8.17 -5.08
CA ASN A 60 -0.42 -9.18 -4.30
C ASN A 60 0.08 -10.57 -4.69
N THR A 61 1.35 -10.84 -4.40
CA THR A 61 2.05 -12.08 -4.75
C THR A 61 2.74 -12.70 -3.55
N TRP A 62 2.97 -14.01 -3.60
CA TRP A 62 3.74 -14.73 -2.57
C TRP A 62 5.17 -14.19 -2.43
N ASP A 63 5.84 -13.86 -3.53
CA ASP A 63 7.19 -13.29 -3.49
C ASP A 63 7.21 -11.91 -2.80
N MET A 64 6.21 -11.07 -3.02
CA MET A 64 6.10 -9.78 -2.34
C MET A 64 5.74 -9.94 -0.86
N PHE A 65 4.86 -10.90 -0.53
CA PHE A 65 4.55 -11.21 0.86
C PHE A 65 5.79 -11.73 1.59
N GLY A 66 6.57 -12.63 0.97
CA GLY A 66 7.83 -13.12 1.51
C GLY A 66 8.86 -12.01 1.69
N ALA A 67 8.95 -11.06 0.75
CA ALA A 67 9.81 -9.88 0.88
C ALA A 67 9.40 -8.99 2.06
N PHE A 68 8.09 -8.69 2.19
CA PHE A 68 7.56 -7.93 3.31
C PHE A 68 7.79 -8.65 4.65
N TYR A 69 7.48 -9.94 4.70
CA TYR A 69 7.66 -10.78 5.88
C TYR A 69 9.10 -10.75 6.38
N ASN A 70 10.06 -11.00 5.48
CA ASN A 70 11.47 -11.10 5.84
C ASN A 70 12.10 -9.73 6.17
N VAL A 71 11.66 -8.64 5.52
CA VAL A 71 12.17 -7.29 5.80
C VAL A 71 11.66 -6.73 7.13
N PHE A 72 10.38 -6.95 7.45
CA PHE A 72 9.73 -6.34 8.62
C PHE A 72 9.48 -7.32 9.77
N ASN A 73 9.68 -8.62 9.56
CA ASN A 73 9.31 -9.69 10.49
C ASN A 73 7.81 -9.64 10.88
N ILE A 74 6.93 -9.42 9.89
CA ILE A 74 5.47 -9.28 10.09
C ILE A 74 4.72 -10.32 9.24
N GLY A 75 4.14 -11.33 9.91
CA GLY A 75 3.27 -12.36 9.32
C GLY A 75 1.79 -12.01 9.28
N SER A 76 1.44 -10.77 8.95
CA SER A 76 0.04 -10.31 8.92
C SER A 76 -0.36 -9.87 7.51
N SER A 77 -1.37 -10.52 6.95
CA SER A 77 -1.96 -10.20 5.65
C SER A 77 -2.60 -8.82 5.62
N ASP A 78 -3.26 -8.39 6.71
CA ASP A 78 -3.85 -7.05 6.81
C ASP A 78 -2.76 -5.96 6.80
N ARG A 79 -1.68 -6.17 7.56
CA ARG A 79 -0.50 -5.28 7.53
C ARG A 79 0.16 -5.26 6.16
N PHE A 80 0.20 -6.41 5.50
CA PHE A 80 0.73 -6.53 4.14
C PHE A 80 -0.16 -5.78 3.13
N MET A 81 -1.49 -5.86 3.26
CA MET A 81 -2.41 -5.08 2.43
C MET A 81 -2.17 -3.58 2.58
N ASP A 82 -2.07 -3.11 3.82
CA ASP A 82 -1.72 -1.73 4.09
C ASP A 82 -0.39 -1.36 3.41
N PHE A 83 0.65 -2.21 3.54
CA PHE A 83 1.96 -2.02 2.92
C PHE A 83 1.89 -1.87 1.40
N GLN A 84 1.05 -2.65 0.73
CA GLN A 84 0.84 -2.54 -0.72
C GLN A 84 0.27 -1.17 -1.11
N TYR A 85 -0.67 -0.62 -0.34
CA TYR A 85 -1.16 0.75 -0.57
C TYR A 85 -0.08 1.80 -0.33
N TRP A 86 0.78 1.60 0.67
CA TRP A 86 1.92 2.47 0.88
C TRP A 86 2.93 2.43 -0.27
N LEU A 87 3.21 1.26 -0.85
CA LEU A 87 4.07 1.12 -2.03
C LEU A 87 3.54 1.96 -3.20
N ILE A 88 2.22 1.94 -3.43
CA ILE A 88 1.59 2.80 -4.45
C ILE A 88 1.85 4.27 -4.14
N GLY A 89 1.81 4.65 -2.86
CA GLY A 89 2.15 5.99 -2.40
C GLY A 89 3.59 6.44 -2.68
N LEU A 90 4.52 5.55 -3.06
CA LEU A 90 5.88 5.95 -3.47
C LEU A 90 5.90 6.67 -4.82
N GLY A 91 4.90 6.41 -5.66
CA GLY A 91 4.81 6.88 -7.04
C GLY A 91 5.06 5.75 -8.04
N LYS A 92 4.72 5.98 -9.30
CA LYS A 92 4.60 4.91 -10.30
C LYS A 92 5.91 4.18 -10.55
N LYS A 93 7.01 4.93 -10.70
CA LYS A 93 8.32 4.37 -11.04
C LYS A 93 8.83 3.40 -9.98
N ASP A 94 8.79 3.81 -8.72
CA ASP A 94 9.30 3.01 -7.61
C ASP A 94 8.40 1.78 -7.40
N PHE A 95 7.07 1.99 -7.46
CA PHE A 95 6.09 0.91 -7.41
C PHE A 95 6.32 -0.13 -8.50
N ASP A 96 6.47 0.30 -9.76
CA ASP A 96 6.66 -0.62 -10.89
C ASP A 96 7.96 -1.42 -10.76
N THR A 97 9.03 -0.80 -10.26
CA THR A 97 10.31 -1.48 -10.03
C THR A 97 10.16 -2.59 -8.99
N ILE A 98 9.56 -2.26 -7.85
CA ILE A 98 9.33 -3.19 -6.75
C ILE A 98 8.36 -4.31 -7.17
N ALA A 99 7.31 -3.98 -7.92
CA ALA A 99 6.35 -4.97 -8.40
C ALA A 99 6.95 -6.01 -9.35
N ILE A 100 7.98 -5.63 -10.12
CA ILE A 100 8.70 -6.55 -11.01
C ILE A 100 9.72 -7.38 -10.23
N GLU A 101 10.39 -6.78 -9.24
CA GLU A 101 11.48 -7.39 -8.50
C GLU A 101 11.29 -7.15 -6.99
N PRO A 102 10.49 -8.00 -6.28
CA PRO A 102 10.25 -7.83 -4.85
C PRO A 102 11.53 -7.80 -4.00
N ASP A 103 12.55 -8.56 -4.40
CA ASP A 103 13.86 -8.57 -3.75
C ASP A 103 14.60 -7.22 -3.80
N SER A 104 14.22 -6.32 -4.73
CA SER A 104 14.77 -4.97 -4.81
C SER A 104 14.33 -4.09 -3.64
N LEU A 105 13.32 -4.50 -2.86
CA LEU A 105 12.73 -3.70 -1.78
C LEU A 105 13.78 -3.15 -0.81
N ILE A 106 14.76 -3.97 -0.44
CA ILE A 106 15.83 -3.59 0.51
C ILE A 106 16.80 -2.54 -0.04
N SER A 107 16.77 -2.29 -1.35
CA SER A 107 17.60 -1.28 -2.01
C SER A 107 16.99 0.13 -1.95
N PHE A 108 15.72 0.26 -1.56
CA PHE A 108 15.05 1.55 -1.49
C PHE A 108 15.38 2.27 -0.18
N SER A 109 15.89 3.50 -0.28
CA SER A 109 16.28 4.32 0.90
C SER A 109 15.13 4.51 1.89
N ARG A 110 13.90 4.61 1.40
CA ARG A 110 12.73 4.74 2.27
C ARG A 110 12.39 3.46 3.03
N ILE A 111 12.69 2.30 2.46
CA ILE A 111 12.57 1.01 3.17
C ILE A 111 13.64 0.94 4.26
N ARG A 112 14.89 1.25 3.93
CA ARG A 112 15.98 1.31 4.93
C ARG A 112 15.67 2.26 6.08
N HIS A 113 15.12 3.43 5.76
CA HIS A 113 14.68 4.38 6.79
C HIS A 113 13.59 3.80 7.71
N LEU A 114 12.63 3.02 7.17
CA LEU A 114 11.63 2.35 8.01
C LEU A 114 12.27 1.29 8.93
N ILE A 115 13.26 0.54 8.43
CA ILE A 115 13.99 -0.45 9.22
C ILE A 115 14.81 0.24 10.33
N ASP A 116 15.52 1.32 10.00
CA ASP A 116 16.29 2.11 10.97
C ASP A 116 15.38 2.68 12.07
N LEU A 117 14.18 3.13 11.71
CA LEU A 117 13.19 3.60 12.67
C LEU A 117 12.70 2.46 13.57
N ASP A 118 12.43 1.26 13.06
CA ASP A 118 12.04 0.11 13.90
C ASP A 118 13.16 -0.31 14.86
N ALA A 119 14.41 -0.34 14.38
CA ALA A 119 15.58 -0.72 15.17
C ALA A 119 15.91 0.26 16.29
N ALA A 120 15.60 1.55 16.12
CA ALA A 120 15.85 2.60 17.09
C ALA A 120 14.88 2.61 18.29
N TRP A 121 13.83 1.77 18.28
CA TRP A 121 12.74 1.82 19.26
C TRP A 121 12.88 0.78 20.39
N SER A 122 12.59 1.19 21.63
CA SER A 122 12.55 0.30 22.79
C SER A 122 11.34 -0.65 22.71
N PRO A 123 11.40 -1.87 23.30
CA PRO A 123 10.23 -2.75 23.43
C PRO A 123 8.98 -2.07 24.04
N SER A 124 9.17 -1.06 24.90
CA SER A 124 8.07 -0.23 25.46
C SER A 124 7.42 0.70 24.42
N ASP A 125 8.18 1.14 23.42
CA ASP A 125 7.67 1.99 22.34
C ASP A 125 6.95 1.15 21.26
N ARG A 126 7.31 -0.15 21.16
CA ARG A 126 6.58 -1.13 20.35
C ARG A 126 5.18 -1.41 20.90
N GLU A 127 4.99 -1.34 22.22
CA GLU A 127 3.68 -1.45 22.90
C GLU A 127 2.82 -0.17 22.82
N SER A 128 3.44 1.01 22.84
CA SER A 128 2.71 2.28 22.69
C SER A 128 2.29 2.57 21.25
N GLY A 129 2.87 1.82 20.30
CA GLY A 129 2.56 1.89 18.89
C GLY A 129 3.23 3.09 18.23
N TRP A 130 3.43 2.94 16.94
CA TRP A 130 3.99 4.00 16.13
C TRP A 130 3.20 5.32 16.24
N SER A 131 3.88 6.47 16.38
CA SER A 131 3.21 7.79 16.29
C SER A 131 2.61 8.01 14.90
N ALA A 132 1.57 8.84 14.73
CA ALA A 132 0.97 9.06 13.40
C ALA A 132 1.96 9.49 12.29
N GLU A 133 3.08 10.13 12.67
CA GLU A 133 4.12 10.59 11.73
C GLU A 133 5.21 9.53 11.49
N THR A 134 5.63 8.81 12.54
CA THR A 134 6.68 7.77 12.45
C THR A 134 6.14 6.40 12.09
N SER A 135 4.84 6.18 12.25
CA SER A 135 4.14 4.97 11.85
C SER A 135 4.27 4.75 10.37
N PRO A 136 4.64 3.53 9.94
CA PRO A 136 4.51 3.18 8.56
C PRO A 136 3.08 3.41 8.07
N TYR A 137 2.07 3.44 8.99
CA TYR A 137 0.63 3.61 8.78
C TYR A 137 0.27 3.36 7.33
N PHE A 138 0.56 2.12 6.91
CA PHE A 138 0.69 1.84 5.50
C PHE A 138 -0.68 2.06 4.80
N GLY A 139 -1.77 1.91 5.56
CA GLY A 139 -3.15 2.16 5.15
C GLY A 139 -3.56 3.63 5.00
N ALA A 140 -2.66 4.61 5.22
CA ALA A 140 -2.98 6.04 5.08
C ALA A 140 -3.58 6.38 3.71
N LEU A 141 -3.11 5.71 2.66
CA LEU A 141 -3.58 5.97 1.31
C LEU A 141 -4.96 5.37 1.04
N ALA A 142 -5.27 4.22 1.65
CA ALA A 142 -6.59 3.62 1.54
C ALA A 142 -7.66 4.44 2.26
N SER A 143 -7.32 5.00 3.44
CA SER A 143 -8.26 5.83 4.21
C SER A 143 -8.73 7.07 3.45
N VAL A 144 -7.93 7.60 2.50
CA VAL A 144 -8.34 8.70 1.63
C VAL A 144 -9.68 8.42 0.94
N ALA A 145 -9.84 7.22 0.38
CA ALA A 145 -11.05 6.86 -0.35
C ALA A 145 -12.24 6.65 0.61
N PHE A 146 -12.01 5.89 1.69
CA PHE A 146 -13.02 5.60 2.71
C PHE A 146 -13.55 6.86 3.38
N ASP A 147 -12.67 7.70 3.92
CA ASP A 147 -13.07 8.93 4.60
C ASP A 147 -13.79 9.90 3.66
N THR A 148 -13.37 9.96 2.38
CA THR A 148 -13.99 10.85 1.40
C THR A 148 -15.37 10.34 1.00
N TYR A 149 -15.52 9.02 0.84
CA TYR A 149 -16.81 8.38 0.60
C TYR A 149 -17.80 8.67 1.72
N GLU A 150 -17.39 8.47 2.98
CA GLU A 150 -18.23 8.75 4.15
C GLU A 150 -18.63 10.24 4.20
N ALA A 151 -17.67 11.13 3.96
CA ALA A 151 -17.93 12.57 3.96
C ALA A 151 -18.94 13.01 2.87
N LEU A 152 -18.94 12.38 1.69
CA LEU A 152 -19.84 12.73 0.59
C LEU A 152 -21.22 12.07 0.69
N THR A 153 -21.29 10.88 1.26
CA THR A 153 -22.51 10.06 1.26
C THR A 153 -23.22 10.02 2.62
N GLY A 154 -22.50 10.29 3.71
CA GLY A 154 -22.96 10.04 5.08
C GLY A 154 -23.14 8.56 5.43
N SER A 155 -22.77 7.64 4.53
CA SER A 155 -22.87 6.19 4.70
C SER A 155 -21.53 5.62 5.13
N ASP A 156 -21.54 4.46 5.79
CA ASP A 156 -20.34 3.75 6.24
C ASP A 156 -19.43 3.35 5.06
N SER A 157 -18.11 3.50 5.24
CA SER A 157 -17.11 3.22 4.22
C SER A 157 -17.04 1.77 3.75
N SER A 158 -17.58 0.80 4.51
CA SER A 158 -17.65 -0.61 4.08
C SER A 158 -18.45 -0.79 2.79
N HIS A 159 -19.38 0.12 2.48
CA HIS A 159 -20.18 0.08 1.26
C HIS A 159 -19.39 0.48 0.00
N LEU A 160 -18.24 1.17 0.14
CA LEU A 160 -17.46 1.67 -0.99
C LEU A 160 -17.05 0.56 -1.96
N SER A 161 -16.56 -0.56 -1.42
CA SER A 161 -16.11 -1.68 -2.25
C SER A 161 -17.26 -2.33 -3.02
N GLU A 162 -18.43 -2.45 -2.39
CA GLU A 162 -19.64 -2.96 -3.04
C GLU A 162 -20.14 -2.00 -4.13
N GLU A 163 -20.12 -0.69 -3.89
CA GLU A 163 -20.52 0.30 -4.90
C GLU A 163 -19.56 0.33 -6.10
N VAL A 164 -18.25 0.15 -5.87
CA VAL A 164 -17.28 -0.01 -6.97
C VAL A 164 -17.56 -1.28 -7.77
N ARG A 165 -17.79 -2.42 -7.13
CA ARG A 165 -18.16 -3.67 -7.82
C ARG A 165 -19.41 -3.48 -8.67
N ALA A 166 -20.47 -2.94 -8.08
CA ALA A 166 -21.76 -2.75 -8.73
C ALA A 166 -21.71 -1.74 -9.89
N SER A 167 -20.93 -0.66 -9.75
CA SER A 167 -20.91 0.43 -10.73
C SER A 167 -19.84 0.27 -11.81
N ARG A 168 -18.71 -0.38 -11.50
CA ARG A 168 -17.55 -0.53 -12.40
C ARG A 168 -17.37 -1.95 -12.94
N GLY A 169 -18.02 -2.94 -12.34
CA GLY A 169 -17.91 -4.35 -12.75
C GLY A 169 -16.50 -4.90 -12.57
N VAL A 170 -15.77 -4.43 -11.56
CA VAL A 170 -14.41 -4.88 -11.24
C VAL A 170 -14.45 -5.70 -9.97
N GLU A 171 -13.88 -6.90 -10.01
CA GLU A 171 -13.56 -7.70 -8.83
C GLU A 171 -12.08 -7.54 -8.50
N PHE A 172 -11.77 -7.48 -7.21
CA PHE A 172 -10.40 -7.44 -6.69
C PHE A 172 -10.26 -8.48 -5.58
N GLY A 173 -9.05 -9.02 -5.44
CA GLY A 173 -8.73 -10.13 -4.57
C GLY A 173 -8.82 -9.78 -3.09
N SER A 174 -8.86 -10.80 -2.24
CA SER A 174 -8.83 -10.61 -0.78
C SER A 174 -7.40 -10.30 -0.28
N ALA A 175 -7.27 -10.02 1.02
CA ALA A 175 -5.97 -9.91 1.68
C ALA A 175 -5.18 -11.24 1.72
N TYR A 176 -5.84 -12.36 1.43
CA TYR A 176 -5.32 -13.71 1.65
C TYR A 176 -5.08 -14.48 0.34
N ASP A 177 -5.46 -13.90 -0.80
CA ASP A 177 -5.40 -14.55 -2.10
C ASP A 177 -4.20 -14.01 -2.87
N PHE A 178 -3.01 -14.55 -2.58
CA PHE A 178 -1.76 -14.13 -3.21
C PHE A 178 -1.56 -14.85 -4.55
N ASN A 179 -1.22 -14.08 -5.58
CA ASN A 179 -0.87 -14.61 -6.88
C ASN A 179 0.53 -15.24 -6.88
N GLY A 180 0.78 -16.11 -7.87
CA GLY A 180 2.07 -16.79 -8.04
C GLY A 180 2.14 -18.12 -7.27
N GLU A 181 3.34 -18.68 -7.22
CA GLU A 181 3.60 -19.95 -6.53
C GLU A 181 3.66 -19.71 -5.02
N GLU A 182 2.87 -20.46 -4.25
CA GLU A 182 2.97 -20.49 -2.78
C GLU A 182 4.28 -21.16 -2.35
N TRP A 183 4.96 -20.56 -1.39
CA TRP A 183 6.26 -21.02 -0.91
C TRP A 183 6.44 -20.65 0.57
N ASN A 184 7.32 -21.35 1.27
CA ASN A 184 7.50 -21.19 2.70
C ASN A 184 8.39 -19.97 3.00
N VAL A 185 7.75 -18.84 3.30
CA VAL A 185 8.44 -17.57 3.59
C VAL A 185 9.35 -17.59 4.81
N ASP A 186 9.21 -18.60 5.67
CA ASP A 186 10.05 -18.85 6.85
C ASP A 186 11.26 -19.77 6.57
N ASP A 187 11.33 -20.45 5.41
CA ASP A 187 12.46 -21.33 5.07
C ASP A 187 13.64 -20.50 4.54
N PRO A 188 14.78 -20.44 5.26
CA PRO A 188 15.95 -19.67 4.82
C PRO A 188 16.50 -20.09 3.46
N SER A 189 16.28 -21.33 3.03
CA SER A 189 16.72 -21.83 1.72
C SER A 189 15.85 -21.23 0.61
N GLU A 190 14.53 -21.21 0.80
CA GLU A 190 13.61 -20.60 -0.17
C GLU A 190 13.77 -19.08 -0.22
N VAL A 191 13.99 -18.42 0.92
CA VAL A 191 14.29 -16.99 0.98
C VAL A 191 15.59 -16.68 0.23
N ARG A 192 16.64 -17.49 0.39
CA ARG A 192 17.90 -17.31 -0.36
C ARG A 192 17.71 -17.45 -1.86
N ASP A 193 16.93 -18.43 -2.29
CA ASP A 193 16.75 -18.73 -3.71
C ASP A 193 15.85 -17.71 -4.41
N ARG A 194 14.82 -17.19 -3.73
CA ARG A 194 13.84 -16.25 -4.29
C ARG A 194 14.17 -14.78 -4.04
N LEU A 195 14.74 -14.48 -2.88
CA LEU A 195 14.99 -13.12 -2.38
C LEU A 195 16.45 -12.97 -1.87
N PRO A 196 17.45 -13.19 -2.75
CA PRO A 196 18.85 -13.25 -2.33
C PRO A 196 19.36 -11.96 -1.68
N ARG A 197 18.95 -10.77 -2.13
CA ARG A 197 19.42 -9.51 -1.52
C ARG A 197 18.84 -9.31 -0.13
N ILE A 198 17.56 -9.65 0.06
CA ILE A 198 16.93 -9.61 1.38
C ILE A 198 17.58 -10.65 2.29
N PHE A 199 17.86 -11.86 1.80
CA PHE A 199 18.56 -12.89 2.56
C PHE A 199 19.93 -12.40 3.04
N GLU A 200 20.75 -11.84 2.14
CA GLU A 200 22.06 -11.28 2.47
C GLU A 200 21.95 -10.19 3.55
N TYR A 201 21.01 -9.26 3.39
CA TYR A 201 20.78 -8.18 4.36
C TYR A 201 20.43 -8.71 5.77
N ILE A 202 19.57 -9.72 5.86
CA ILE A 202 19.16 -10.29 7.16
C ILE A 202 20.34 -10.96 7.86
N GLN A 203 21.24 -11.60 7.11
CA GLN A 203 22.45 -12.21 7.67
C GLN A 203 23.42 -11.16 8.21
N GLU A 204 23.51 -9.98 7.59
CA GLU A 204 24.36 -8.87 8.07
C GLU A 204 23.82 -8.20 9.34
N CYS A 205 22.51 -8.24 9.56
CA CYS A 205 21.85 -7.62 10.71
C CYS A 205 21.63 -8.55 11.91
N SER A 206 21.89 -9.87 11.77
CA SER A 206 21.74 -10.88 12.82
C SER A 206 22.99 -11.01 13.70
#